data_AF-A0A397UWX2-F1
#
_entry.id   AF-A0A397UWX2-F1
#
_cell.length_a   1.000
_cell.length_b   1.000
_cell.length_c   1.000
_cell.angle_alpha   90.00
_cell.angle_beta   90.00
_cell.angle_gamma   90.00
#
_symmetry.space_group_name_H-M   'P 1'
#
loop_
_entity.id
_entity.type
_entity.pdbx_description
1 polymer ?
#
loop_
_entity_poly.entity_id
_entity_poly.type
_entity_poly.pdbx_seq_one_letter_code
_entity_poly.pdbx_strand_id
1 'polypeptide(L)'
;MAKEIAEGLRYLHENGITHRDLNPKKILVCEEKMVIAGFGIPEQDIDASLSTSITRGMPAYTDPQCLKECIHKPDKKSDIYNLGVVLWEISSGQPPFRSFENGFIITIHVFKGGREKPVEGTPPQYEQIYKQCWDEEPIKRPDIALVLETLQQISVPVKGILKRLNQLIGNKILNNWSK
;
A
#
# COMPACT_ATOMS: atom_id res chain seq x y z
N MET A 1 1.52 -10.25 6.66
CA MET A 1 1.23 -9.29 5.57
C MET A 1 2.21 -8.12 5.53
N ALA A 2 1.97 -7.01 6.25
CA ALA A 2 2.76 -5.78 6.09
C ALA A 2 4.28 -5.96 6.30
N LYS A 3 4.67 -6.70 7.34
CA LYS A 3 6.08 -6.99 7.66
C LYS A 3 6.78 -7.74 6.52
N GLU A 4 6.15 -8.79 6.00
CA GLU A 4 6.70 -9.64 4.94
C GLU A 4 6.86 -8.86 3.62
N ILE A 5 5.90 -7.99 3.29
CA ILE A 5 6.00 -7.10 2.13
C ILE A 5 7.19 -6.15 2.31
N ALA A 6 7.31 -5.50 3.48
CA ALA A 6 8.43 -4.60 3.76
C ALA A 6 9.80 -5.33 3.77
N GLU A 7 9.85 -6.59 4.24
CA GLU A 7 11.05 -7.44 4.17
C GLU A 7 11.46 -7.75 2.73
N GLY A 8 10.50 -8.13 1.89
CA GLY A 8 10.76 -8.35 0.46
C GLY A 8 11.26 -7.08 -0.24
N LEU A 9 10.64 -5.93 0.07
CA LEU A 9 11.06 -4.66 -0.52
C LEU A 9 12.44 -4.23 -0.03
N ARG A 10 12.73 -4.44 1.27
CA ARG A 10 14.06 -4.19 1.84
C ARG A 10 15.12 -4.99 1.10
N TYR A 11 14.87 -6.28 0.87
CA TYR A 11 15.79 -7.15 0.14
C TYR A 11 16.10 -6.60 -1.26
N LEU A 12 15.09 -6.15 -2.00
CA LEU A 12 15.30 -5.51 -3.31
C LEU A 12 16.17 -4.25 -3.19
N HIS A 13 15.83 -3.36 -2.26
CA HIS A 13 16.54 -2.09 -2.08
C HIS A 13 18.00 -2.28 -1.66
N GLU A 14 18.29 -3.24 -0.78
CA GLU A 14 19.65 -3.60 -0.35
C GLU A 14 20.49 -4.15 -1.51
N ASN A 15 19.86 -4.84 -2.46
CA ASN A 15 20.51 -5.36 -3.67
C ASN A 15 20.51 -4.36 -4.85
N GLY A 16 20.19 -3.08 -4.59
CA GLY A 16 20.19 -2.04 -5.61
C GLY A 16 19.05 -2.15 -6.64
N ILE A 17 18.03 -2.97 -6.37
CA ILE A 17 16.88 -3.17 -7.24
C ILE A 17 15.73 -2.27 -6.77
N THR A 18 15.17 -1.50 -7.69
CA THR A 18 13.91 -0.76 -7.51
C THR A 18 12.76 -1.55 -8.12
N HIS A 19 11.64 -1.66 -7.41
CA HIS A 19 10.47 -2.38 -7.90
C HIS A 19 9.75 -1.63 -9.03
N ARG A 20 9.54 -0.32 -8.87
CA ARG A 20 8.93 0.64 -9.83
C ARG A 20 7.42 0.54 -10.06
N ASP A 21 6.77 -0.50 -9.58
CA ASP A 21 5.34 -0.78 -9.75
C ASP A 21 4.82 -1.65 -8.59
N LEU A 22 5.18 -1.32 -7.34
CA LEU A 22 4.69 -2.11 -6.21
C LEU A 22 3.18 -1.84 -6.04
N ASN A 23 2.37 -2.88 -6.11
CA ASN A 23 0.92 -2.78 -5.93
C ASN A 23 0.33 -4.15 -5.52
N PRO A 24 -0.92 -4.23 -5.06
CA PRO A 24 -1.51 -5.47 -4.60
C PRO A 24 -1.53 -6.61 -5.63
N LYS A 25 -1.59 -6.30 -6.94
CA LYS A 25 -1.53 -7.32 -8.00
C LYS A 25 -0.14 -7.95 -8.13
N LYS A 26 0.89 -7.32 -7.55
CA LYS A 26 2.28 -7.78 -7.51
C LYS A 26 2.66 -8.40 -6.17
N ILE A 27 1.70 -8.57 -5.25
CA ILE A 27 1.90 -9.22 -3.96
C ILE A 27 1.18 -10.56 -4.00
N LEU A 28 1.94 -11.64 -3.98
CA LEU A 28 1.45 -13.01 -4.02
C LEU A 28 1.39 -13.60 -2.63
N VAL A 29 0.52 -14.58 -2.44
CA VAL A 29 0.45 -15.39 -1.22
C VAL A 29 1.04 -16.76 -1.53
N CYS A 30 2.14 -17.10 -0.86
CA CYS A 30 2.80 -18.41 -0.98
C CYS A 30 3.00 -18.97 0.41
N GLU A 31 2.43 -20.15 0.70
CA GLU A 31 2.52 -20.79 2.02
C GLU A 31 2.17 -19.83 3.18
N GLU A 32 1.05 -19.10 3.03
CA GLU A 32 0.56 -18.08 3.98
C GLU A 32 1.44 -16.83 4.14
N LYS A 33 2.56 -16.73 3.41
CA LYS A 33 3.46 -15.57 3.41
C LYS A 33 3.20 -14.66 2.21
N MET A 34 3.40 -13.37 2.42
CA MET A 34 3.38 -12.39 1.32
C MET A 34 4.72 -12.36 0.60
N VAL A 35 4.70 -12.47 -0.73
CA VAL A 35 5.89 -12.45 -1.60
C VAL A 35 5.69 -11.40 -2.69
N ILE A 36 6.68 -10.54 -2.89
CA ILE A 36 6.65 -9.51 -3.93
C ILE A 36 7.13 -10.10 -5.27
N ALA A 37 6.42 -9.79 -6.36
CA ALA A 37 6.69 -10.27 -7.71
C ALA A 37 6.70 -9.13 -8.73
N GLY A 38 7.20 -9.37 -9.94
CA GLY A 38 7.16 -8.38 -11.03
C GLY A 38 8.10 -7.19 -10.88
N PHE A 39 9.10 -7.28 -10.00
CA PHE A 39 10.21 -6.33 -9.90
C PHE A 39 11.19 -6.48 -11.07
N GLY A 40 11.92 -5.40 -11.40
CA GLY A 40 13.00 -5.45 -12.41
C GLY A 40 12.54 -5.52 -13.87
N ILE A 41 11.23 -5.51 -14.14
CA ILE A 41 10.68 -5.42 -15.49
C ILE A 41 10.44 -3.94 -15.80
N PRO A 42 11.12 -3.32 -16.78
CA PRO A 42 10.79 -1.98 -17.22
C PRO A 42 9.40 -2.01 -17.90
N GLU A 43 8.46 -1.16 -17.48
CA GLU A 43 7.19 -0.96 -18.21
C GLU A 43 7.37 -0.29 -19.59
N GLN A 44 8.62 -0.03 -20.02
CA GLN A 44 8.93 0.69 -21.26
C GLN A 44 8.60 -0.06 -22.56
N ASP A 45 8.21 -1.35 -22.49
CA ASP A 45 7.83 -2.12 -23.69
C ASP A 45 6.32 -2.05 -24.01
N ILE A 46 5.52 -1.25 -23.30
CA ILE A 46 4.09 -1.09 -23.57
C ILE A 46 3.80 0.37 -23.96
N ASP A 47 3.93 0.61 -25.27
CA ASP A 47 3.32 1.65 -26.10
C ASP A 47 2.96 2.99 -25.41
N ALA A 48 3.65 4.05 -25.82
CA ALA A 48 3.62 5.42 -25.28
C ALA A 48 2.31 6.19 -25.55
N SER A 49 1.16 5.55 -25.36
CA SER A 49 -0.14 6.19 -25.33
C SER A 49 -0.52 6.51 -23.87
N LEU A 50 -0.45 7.81 -23.55
CA LEU A 50 -0.92 8.38 -22.27
C LEU A 50 -2.37 7.98 -21.92
N SER A 51 -3.20 7.59 -22.89
CA SER A 51 -4.59 7.20 -22.67
C SER A 51 -4.74 5.76 -22.18
N THR A 52 -3.83 4.86 -22.55
CA THR A 52 -3.85 3.45 -22.12
C THR A 52 -3.14 3.22 -20.79
N SER A 53 -2.15 4.04 -20.42
CA SER A 53 -1.47 3.92 -19.11
C SER A 53 -2.38 4.30 -17.94
N ILE A 54 -3.20 5.35 -18.10
CA ILE A 54 -4.14 5.84 -17.06
C ILE A 54 -5.27 4.83 -16.81
N THR A 55 -5.65 4.04 -17.83
CA THR A 55 -6.74 3.05 -17.74
C THR A 55 -6.27 1.64 -17.40
N ARG A 56 -4.99 1.31 -17.66
CA ARG A 56 -4.41 -0.02 -17.41
C ARG A 56 -3.58 -0.11 -16.13
N GLY A 57 -3.10 1.03 -15.63
CA GLY A 57 -2.31 1.14 -14.40
C GLY A 57 -3.13 1.12 -13.11
N MET A 58 -2.45 1.24 -11.97
CA MET A 58 -3.06 1.39 -10.64
C MET A 58 -2.78 2.82 -10.12
N PRO A 59 -3.55 3.84 -10.56
CA PRO A 59 -3.19 5.25 -10.38
C PRO A 59 -3.10 5.71 -8.92
N ALA A 60 -3.81 5.03 -8.02
CA ALA A 60 -3.71 5.30 -6.59
C ALA A 60 -2.32 5.03 -6.01
N TYR A 61 -1.58 4.10 -6.62
CA TYR A 61 -0.27 3.65 -6.17
C TYR A 61 0.84 4.41 -6.90
N THR A 62 0.57 5.07 -8.03
CA THR A 62 1.57 5.83 -8.77
C THR A 62 2.12 6.99 -7.94
N ASP A 63 3.44 7.09 -7.85
CA ASP A 63 4.12 8.19 -7.18
C ASP A 63 3.71 9.53 -7.85
N PRO A 64 3.19 10.52 -7.10
CA PRO A 64 2.76 11.79 -7.67
C PRO A 64 3.88 12.53 -8.42
N GLN A 65 5.16 12.29 -8.09
CA GLN A 65 6.26 12.88 -8.84
C GLN A 65 6.37 12.33 -10.26
N CYS A 66 6.06 11.05 -10.47
CA CYS A 66 5.97 10.45 -11.81
C CYS A 66 4.83 11.04 -12.65
N LEU A 67 3.80 11.60 -12.00
CA LEU A 67 2.69 12.29 -12.68
C LEU A 67 3.02 13.76 -13.01
N LYS A 68 3.95 14.37 -12.26
CA LYS A 68 4.35 15.78 -12.41
C LYS A 68 5.47 15.96 -13.41
N GLU A 69 6.43 15.04 -13.41
CA GLU A 69 7.64 15.14 -14.20
C GLU A 69 7.73 13.96 -15.18
N CYS A 70 7.56 14.23 -16.48
CA CYS A 70 7.60 13.19 -17.52
C CYS A 70 8.96 12.45 -17.60
N ILE A 71 10.02 13.06 -17.06
CA ILE A 71 11.37 12.48 -17.06
C ILE A 71 11.71 11.75 -15.75
N HIS A 72 10.87 11.88 -14.73
CA HIS A 72 11.14 11.26 -13.43
C HIS A 72 11.01 9.75 -13.55
N LYS A 73 12.10 9.05 -13.25
CA LYS A 73 12.12 7.58 -13.25
C LYS A 73 11.84 7.11 -11.83
N PRO A 74 10.87 6.19 -11.62
CA PRO A 74 10.60 5.64 -10.30
C PRO A 74 11.89 5.09 -9.66
N ASP A 75 12.11 5.50 -8.41
CA ASP A 75 13.27 5.12 -7.62
C ASP A 75 12.84 4.40 -6.33
N LYS A 76 13.79 4.17 -5.42
CA LYS A 76 13.49 3.54 -4.13
C LYS A 76 12.44 4.32 -3.33
N LYS A 77 12.42 5.67 -3.40
CA LYS A 77 11.42 6.50 -2.72
C LYS A 77 10.05 6.41 -3.38
N SER A 78 9.98 6.15 -4.69
CA SER A 78 8.73 5.78 -5.35
C SER A 78 8.18 4.45 -4.83
N ASP A 79 9.03 3.44 -4.62
CA ASP A 79 8.59 2.18 -4.01
C ASP A 79 8.07 2.39 -2.57
N ILE A 80 8.66 3.31 -1.80
CA ILE A 80 8.16 3.66 -0.47
C ILE A 80 6.77 4.29 -0.55
N TYR A 81 6.53 5.17 -1.53
CA TYR A 81 5.18 5.71 -1.76
C TYR A 81 4.18 4.59 -2.05
N ASN A 82 4.52 3.71 -2.99
CA ASN A 82 3.70 2.56 -3.33
C ASN A 82 3.37 1.71 -2.09
N LEU A 83 4.37 1.42 -1.26
CA LEU A 83 4.22 0.68 -0.02
C LEU A 83 3.26 1.40 0.95
N GLY A 84 3.34 2.73 1.07
CA GLY A 84 2.41 3.52 1.90
C GLY A 84 0.95 3.30 1.51
N VAL A 85 0.64 3.30 0.22
CA VAL A 85 -0.72 3.05 -0.28
C VAL A 85 -1.16 1.60 0.02
N VAL A 86 -0.26 0.62 -0.17
CA VAL A 86 -0.51 -0.80 0.19
C VAL A 86 -0.78 -0.96 1.69
N LEU A 87 0.01 -0.30 2.54
CA LEU A 87 -0.20 -0.36 4.00
C LEU A 87 -1.55 0.24 4.38
N TRP A 88 -1.94 1.37 3.79
CA TRP A 88 -3.27 1.93 4.01
C TRP A 88 -4.37 0.94 3.61
N GLU A 89 -4.26 0.28 2.46
CA GLU A 89 -5.23 -0.71 1.99
C GLU A 89 -5.33 -1.93 2.89
N ILE A 90 -4.20 -2.42 3.42
CA ILE A 90 -4.19 -3.48 4.43
C ILE A 90 -4.98 -3.05 5.67
N SER A 91 -4.85 -1.79 6.08
CA SER A 91 -5.57 -1.25 7.23
C SER A 91 -7.06 -1.05 6.96
N SER A 92 -7.40 -0.60 5.76
CA SER A 92 -8.78 -0.28 5.36
C SER A 92 -9.59 -1.52 4.98
N GLY A 93 -8.92 -2.57 4.49
CA GLY A 93 -9.56 -3.75 3.90
C GLY A 93 -10.28 -3.45 2.58
N GLN A 94 -9.98 -2.33 1.93
CA GLN A 94 -10.62 -1.92 0.67
C GLN A 94 -9.66 -1.18 -0.27
N PRO A 95 -9.90 -1.24 -1.59
CA PRO A 95 -9.06 -0.53 -2.55
C PRO A 95 -9.08 0.98 -2.30
N PRO A 96 -7.97 1.69 -2.52
CA PRO A 96 -7.88 3.14 -2.38
C PRO A 96 -8.79 3.84 -3.39
N PHE A 97 -9.38 4.94 -2.93
CA PHE A 97 -10.31 5.79 -3.65
C PHE A 97 -11.53 5.04 -4.19
N ARG A 98 -12.04 4.05 -3.43
CA ARG A 98 -13.16 3.18 -3.84
C ARG A 98 -14.41 3.93 -4.33
N SER A 99 -14.65 5.16 -3.85
CA SER A 99 -15.79 5.99 -4.25
C SER A 99 -15.58 6.78 -5.54
N PHE A 100 -14.39 6.74 -6.14
CA PHE A 100 -14.09 7.47 -7.36
C PHE A 100 -14.55 6.67 -8.59
N GLU A 101 -15.09 7.37 -9.58
CA GLU A 101 -15.75 6.74 -10.74
C GLU A 101 -14.77 6.00 -11.66
N ASN A 102 -13.53 6.50 -11.80
CA ASN A 102 -12.51 5.90 -12.66
C ASN A 102 -11.09 6.36 -12.30
N GLY A 103 -10.11 5.69 -12.92
CA GLY A 103 -8.68 5.94 -12.69
C GLY A 103 -8.18 7.34 -13.08
N PHE A 104 -8.83 8.02 -14.04
CA PHE A 104 -8.45 9.38 -14.44
C PHE A 104 -8.73 10.39 -13.32
N ILE A 105 -9.89 10.29 -12.65
CA ILE A 105 -10.22 11.15 -11.51
C ILE A 105 -9.25 10.88 -10.35
N ILE A 106 -8.92 9.61 -10.09
CA ILE A 106 -7.93 9.22 -9.08
C ILE A 106 -6.57 9.85 -9.41
N THR A 107 -6.13 9.78 -10.67
CA THR A 107 -4.85 10.35 -11.12
C THR A 107 -4.79 11.85 -10.85
N ILE A 108 -5.84 12.60 -11.22
CA ILE A 108 -5.92 14.05 -10.93
C ILE A 108 -5.91 14.32 -9.43
N HIS A 109 -6.62 13.52 -8.65
CA HIS A 109 -6.69 13.68 -7.20
C HIS A 109 -5.33 13.47 -6.53
N VAL A 110 -4.64 12.38 -6.87
CA VAL A 110 -3.28 12.09 -6.38
C VAL A 110 -2.29 13.16 -6.83
N PHE A 111 -2.33 13.58 -8.09
CA PHE A 111 -1.51 14.67 -8.63
C PHE A 111 -1.65 15.98 -7.83
N LYS A 112 -2.87 16.26 -7.34
CA LYS A 112 -3.18 17.43 -6.49
C LYS A 112 -2.82 17.24 -5.01
N GLY A 113 -2.13 16.16 -4.65
CA GLY A 113 -1.77 15.85 -3.26
C GLY A 113 -2.87 15.15 -2.47
N GLY A 114 -3.92 14.69 -3.14
CA GLY A 114 -5.00 13.93 -2.51
C GLY A 114 -4.50 12.59 -1.95
N ARG A 115 -4.96 12.26 -0.74
CA ARG A 115 -4.66 11.01 -0.02
C ARG A 115 -5.92 10.49 0.63
N GLU A 116 -5.91 9.20 0.94
CA GLU A 116 -6.99 8.58 1.67
C GLU A 116 -7.08 9.09 3.12
N LYS A 117 -8.29 8.99 3.68
CA LYS A 117 -8.51 9.35 5.09
C LYS A 117 -8.00 8.22 6.01
N PRO A 118 -7.54 8.55 7.22
CA PRO A 118 -7.25 7.55 8.24
C PRO A 118 -8.43 6.63 8.51
N VAL A 119 -8.15 5.35 8.70
CA VAL A 119 -9.16 4.31 8.98
C VAL A 119 -9.30 4.15 10.49
N GLU A 120 -10.53 4.26 10.99
CA GLU A 120 -10.84 4.08 12.41
C GLU A 120 -10.38 2.70 12.92
N GLY A 121 -9.74 2.67 14.09
CA GLY A 121 -9.21 1.45 14.69
C GLY A 121 -7.84 1.01 14.19
N THR A 122 -7.24 1.75 13.23
CA THR A 122 -5.84 1.57 12.86
C THR A 122 -4.93 1.94 14.04
N PRO A 123 -3.91 1.11 14.39
CA PRO A 123 -2.93 1.50 15.40
C PRO A 123 -2.24 2.82 15.03
N PRO A 124 -2.09 3.80 15.95
CA PRO A 124 -1.54 5.12 15.61
C PRO A 124 -0.16 5.10 14.95
N GLN A 125 0.70 4.18 15.38
CA GLN A 125 2.03 3.99 14.79
C GLN A 125 1.96 3.45 13.35
N TYR A 126 0.98 2.58 13.08
CA TYR A 126 0.73 2.05 11.74
C TYR A 126 0.20 3.14 10.80
N GLU A 127 -0.72 3.98 11.30
CA GLU A 127 -1.19 5.16 10.58
C GLU A 127 -0.05 6.12 10.25
N GLN A 128 0.76 6.42 11.24
CA GLN A 128 1.85 7.38 11.07
C GLN A 128 2.86 6.88 10.05
N ILE A 129 3.23 5.59 10.07
CA ILE A 129 4.24 5.09 9.12
C ILE A 129 3.72 5.05 7.69
N TYR A 130 2.48 4.62 7.42
CA TYR A 130 1.97 4.67 6.05
C TYR A 130 1.80 6.12 5.57
N LYS A 131 1.48 7.05 6.48
CA LYS A 131 1.40 8.47 6.17
C LYS A 131 2.73 9.09 5.78
N GLN A 132 3.80 8.69 6.46
CA GLN A 132 5.15 9.11 6.09
C GLN A 132 5.59 8.49 4.75
N CYS A 133 5.18 7.24 4.49
CA CYS A 133 5.53 6.56 3.25
C CYS A 133 4.97 7.25 2.01
N TRP A 134 3.73 7.75 2.04
CA TRP A 134 3.08 8.41 0.90
C TRP A 134 3.19 9.94 0.89
N ASP A 135 4.19 10.49 1.61
CA ASP A 135 4.43 11.94 1.63
C ASP A 135 4.64 12.48 0.21
N GLU A 136 4.20 13.71 -0.01
CA GLU A 136 4.30 14.38 -1.31
C GLU A 136 5.76 14.57 -1.75
N GLU A 137 6.64 14.90 -0.81
CA GLU A 137 8.06 15.10 -1.07
C GLU A 137 8.83 13.79 -0.87
N PRO A 138 9.47 13.22 -1.92
CA PRO A 138 10.21 11.95 -1.80
C PRO A 138 11.25 11.94 -0.68
N ILE A 139 11.90 13.07 -0.42
CA ILE A 139 12.94 13.20 0.61
C ILE A 139 12.39 13.05 2.04
N LYS A 140 11.10 13.33 2.26
CA LYS A 140 10.43 13.16 3.55
C LYS A 140 10.00 11.72 3.81
N ARG A 141 9.94 10.89 2.78
CA ARG A 141 9.59 9.48 2.90
C ARG A 141 10.72 8.74 3.62
N PRO A 142 10.41 7.82 4.54
CA PRO A 142 11.43 7.05 5.26
C PRO A 142 12.20 6.12 4.30
N ASP A 143 13.29 5.55 4.77
CA ASP A 143 13.90 4.40 4.11
C ASP A 143 13.20 3.11 4.54
N ILE A 144 13.28 2.07 3.71
CA ILE A 144 12.60 0.79 3.97
C ILE A 144 13.03 0.14 5.30
N ALA A 145 14.27 0.39 5.75
CA ALA A 145 14.75 -0.08 7.04
C ALA A 145 13.92 0.49 8.21
N LEU A 146 13.66 1.80 8.21
CA LEU A 146 12.85 2.47 9.23
C LEU A 146 11.38 2.02 9.17
N VAL A 147 10.83 1.84 7.96
CA VAL A 147 9.47 1.29 7.80
C VAL A 147 9.36 -0.09 8.43
N LEU A 148 10.30 -0.99 8.11
CA LEU A 148 10.28 -2.35 8.65
C LEU A 148 10.48 -2.38 10.17
N GLU A 149 11.41 -1.59 10.70
CA GLU A 149 11.61 -1.46 12.15
C GLU A 149 10.32 -1.00 12.85
N THR A 150 9.68 0.04 12.32
CA THR A 150 8.41 0.55 12.86
C THR A 150 7.34 -0.52 12.82
N LEU A 151 7.19 -1.24 11.69
CA LEU A 151 6.24 -2.34 11.57
C LEU A 151 6.51 -3.45 12.58
N GLN A 152 7.77 -3.80 12.82
CA GLN A 152 8.16 -4.83 13.79
C GLN A 152 7.76 -4.49 15.22
N GLN A 153 7.87 -3.22 15.61
CA GLN A 153 7.53 -2.71 16.94
C GLN A 153 6.02 -2.60 17.19
N ILE A 154 5.21 -2.59 16.14
CA ILE A 154 3.74 -2.59 16.28
C ILE A 154 3.30 -3.94 16.83
N SER A 155 3.09 -3.99 18.14
CA SER A 155 2.39 -5.08 18.79
C SER A 155 0.91 -5.01 18.42
N VAL A 156 0.37 -6.07 17.84
CA VAL A 156 -1.08 -6.18 17.69
C VAL A 156 -1.61 -6.52 19.07
N PRO A 157 -2.46 -5.69 19.72
CA PRO A 157 -3.03 -6.06 21.00
C PRO A 157 -3.90 -7.29 20.76
N VAL A 158 -3.45 -8.46 21.22
CA VAL A 158 -4.21 -9.72 21.18
C VAL A 158 -5.63 -9.52 21.75
N LYS A 159 -5.76 -8.59 22.71
CA LYS A 159 -7.04 -8.18 23.31
C LYS A 159 -8.07 -7.64 22.30
N GLY A 160 -7.66 -6.94 21.24
CA GLY A 160 -8.59 -6.41 20.23
C GLY A 160 -9.15 -7.49 19.31
N ILE A 161 -8.30 -8.44 18.93
CA ILE A 161 -8.68 -9.63 18.14
C ILE A 161 -9.60 -10.52 18.98
N LEU A 162 -9.24 -10.80 20.24
CA LEU A 162 -10.08 -11.58 21.15
C LEU A 162 -11.44 -10.91 21.39
N LYS A 163 -11.49 -9.57 21.52
CA LYS A 163 -12.75 -8.83 21.67
C LYS A 163 -13.64 -8.97 20.43
N ARG A 164 -13.08 -8.82 19.22
CA ARG A 164 -13.82 -9.02 17.96
C ARG A 164 -14.27 -10.48 17.77
N LEU A 165 -13.39 -11.44 18.05
CA LEU A 165 -13.73 -12.87 17.98
C LEU A 165 -14.85 -13.23 18.97
N ASN A 166 -14.76 -12.75 20.21
CA ASN A 166 -15.78 -12.98 21.22
C ASN A 166 -17.13 -12.34 20.84
N GLN A 167 -17.10 -11.16 20.21
CA GLN A 167 -18.32 -10.51 19.72
C GLN A 167 -18.94 -11.27 18.53
N LEU A 168 -18.12 -11.77 17.61
CA LEU A 168 -18.58 -12.60 16.48
C LEU A 168 -19.15 -13.95 16.95
N ILE A 169 -18.49 -14.61 17.91
CA ILE A 169 -18.97 -15.85 18.51
C ILE A 169 -20.27 -15.60 19.28
N GLY A 170 -20.33 -14.55 20.10
CA GLY A 170 -21.52 -14.16 20.85
C GLY A 170 -22.74 -13.90 19.97
N ASN A 171 -22.56 -13.17 18.86
CA ASN A 171 -23.62 -12.90 17.90
C ASN A 171 -24.08 -14.18 17.17
N LYS A 172 -23.16 -15.10 16.88
CA LYS A 172 -23.46 -16.38 16.22
C LYS A 172 -24.25 -17.32 17.15
N ILE A 173 -23.96 -17.29 18.46
CA ILE A 173 -24.73 -18.02 19.46
C ILE A 173 -26.13 -17.41 19.56
N LEU A 174 -26.28 -16.10 19.78
CA LEU A 174 -27.60 -15.46 19.93
C LEU A 174 -28.54 -15.68 18.74
N ASN A 175 -28.02 -15.69 17.52
CA ASN A 175 -28.80 -15.94 16.30
C ASN A 175 -29.25 -17.41 16.13
N ASN A 176 -28.62 -18.36 16.84
CA ASN A 176 -29.01 -19.77 16.82
C ASN A 176 -30.09 -20.13 17.87
N TRP A 177 -30.37 -19.23 18.83
CA TRP A 177 -31.40 -19.43 19.86
C TRP A 177 -32.70 -18.65 19.58
N SER A 178 -32.78 -17.95 18.45
CA SER A 178 -33.92 -17.11 18.04
C SER A 178 -34.69 -17.67 16.84
N LYS A 179 -34.55 -18.97 16.56
CA LYS A 179 -35.36 -19.73 15.59
C LYS A 179 -36.13 -20.86 16.26
#